data_AF-A0A0T6AYH6-F1
#
_entry.id   AF-A0A0T6AYH6-F1
#
_cell.length_a   1.000
_cell.length_b   1.000
_cell.length_c   1.000
_cell.angle_alpha   90.00
_cell.angle_beta   90.00
_cell.angle_gamma   90.00
#
_symmetry.space_group_name_H-M   'P 1'
#
loop_
_entity.id
_entity.type
_entity.pdbx_description
1 polymer ?
#
loop_
_entity_poly.entity_id
_entity_poly.type
_entity_poly.pdbx_seq_one_letter_code
_entity_poly.pdbx_strand_id
1 'polypeptide(L)'
;MTTQTIPVLLVTANVGSIFEDPSQMLKIWTQEFLRTVTKLDPKFIALHCQEVGGKNYENSMKHVEEFVNLLMSSNELRLFDKVRVYLDEDYSSAENFTALGNFYFVHESLDDVLIYNFKDFVFTNASGKEIHSGNIEAVVTKEKAKFPQELFPEV
;
A
#
# COMPACT_ATOMS: atom_id res chain seq x y z
N MET A 1 -26.81 -12.60 19.42
CA MET A 1 -26.29 -11.65 18.42
C MET A 1 -25.23 -12.39 17.63
N THR A 2 -25.46 -12.63 16.34
CA THR A 2 -24.42 -13.19 15.47
C THR A 2 -23.40 -12.09 15.21
N THR A 3 -22.19 -12.23 15.75
CA THR A 3 -21.06 -11.36 15.40
C THR A 3 -20.78 -11.53 13.92
N GLN A 4 -21.15 -10.53 13.13
CA GLN A 4 -20.84 -10.49 11.71
C GLN A 4 -19.34 -10.25 11.56
N THR A 5 -18.62 -11.26 11.08
CA THR A 5 -17.19 -11.15 10.81
C THR A 5 -16.97 -10.38 9.52
N ILE A 6 -16.11 -9.37 9.55
CA ILE A 6 -15.70 -8.64 8.35
C ILE A 6 -14.74 -9.54 7.54
N PRO A 7 -15.01 -9.84 6.26
CA PRO A 7 -14.07 -10.53 5.40
C PRO A 7 -12.85 -9.65 5.13
N VAL A 8 -11.65 -10.18 5.41
CA VAL A 8 -10.38 -9.44 5.35
C VAL A 8 -9.42 -10.17 4.42
N LEU A 9 -8.74 -9.41 3.55
CA LEU A 9 -7.61 -9.89 2.74
C LEU A 9 -6.34 -9.14 3.15
N LEU A 10 -5.36 -9.89 3.67
CA LEU A 10 -4.05 -9.36 4.03
C LEU A 10 -3.02 -9.95 3.08
N VAL A 11 -2.30 -9.09 2.36
CA VAL A 11 -1.29 -9.49 1.38
C VAL A 11 0.02 -8.81 1.72
N THR A 12 1.10 -9.56 1.72
CA THR A 12 2.46 -9.01 1.67
C THR A 12 3.17 -9.58 0.45
N ALA A 13 3.90 -8.74 -0.28
CA ALA A 13 4.65 -9.17 -1.45
C ALA A 13 5.92 -8.32 -1.63
N ASN A 14 7.05 -8.99 -1.85
CA ASN A 14 8.19 -8.33 -2.46
C ASN A 14 7.86 -8.09 -3.93
N VAL A 15 7.82 -6.82 -4.31
CA VAL A 15 7.39 -6.35 -5.64
C VAL A 15 8.54 -5.73 -6.42
N GLY A 16 9.80 -5.85 -5.97
CA GLY A 16 10.93 -5.25 -6.68
C GLY A 16 11.03 -5.71 -8.13
N SER A 17 10.89 -7.01 -8.37
CA SER A 17 10.97 -7.60 -9.71
C SER A 17 9.82 -7.20 -10.64
N ILE A 18 8.62 -6.92 -10.11
CA ILE A 18 7.47 -6.59 -10.97
C ILE A 18 7.64 -5.20 -11.60
N PHE A 19 8.36 -4.29 -10.93
CA PHE A 19 8.68 -2.97 -11.46
C PHE A 19 9.89 -2.95 -12.41
N GLU A 20 10.68 -4.03 -12.46
CA GLU A 20 11.79 -4.21 -13.41
C GLU A 20 11.31 -4.80 -14.75
N ASP A 21 10.20 -5.55 -14.76
CA ASP A 21 9.52 -6.02 -15.98
C ASP A 21 8.01 -5.70 -15.95
N PRO A 22 7.64 -4.42 -16.15
CA PRO A 22 6.25 -3.99 -16.08
C PRO A 22 5.37 -4.58 -17.20
N SER A 23 5.99 -4.92 -18.33
CA SER A 23 5.27 -5.41 -19.52
C SER A 23 4.62 -6.78 -19.29
N GLN A 24 5.24 -7.61 -18.46
CA GLN A 24 4.83 -8.98 -18.21
C GLN A 24 4.56 -9.23 -16.72
N MET A 25 5.52 -8.95 -15.83
CA MET A 25 5.39 -9.30 -14.41
C MET A 25 4.35 -8.45 -13.69
N LEU A 26 4.40 -7.11 -13.82
CA LEU A 26 3.41 -6.22 -13.21
C LEU A 26 1.99 -6.56 -13.68
N LYS A 27 1.84 -6.84 -14.98
CA LYS A 27 0.57 -7.23 -15.57
C LYS A 27 0.04 -8.53 -14.96
N ILE A 28 0.84 -9.60 -14.95
CA ILE A 28 0.44 -10.91 -14.40
C ILE A 28 0.11 -10.79 -12.91
N TRP A 29 0.97 -10.11 -12.15
CA TRP A 29 0.79 -9.93 -10.71
C TRP A 29 -0.51 -9.19 -10.41
N THR A 30 -0.77 -8.07 -11.10
CA THR A 30 -1.98 -7.28 -10.86
C THR A 30 -3.24 -8.04 -11.28
N GLN A 31 -3.20 -8.78 -12.39
CA GLN A 31 -4.33 -9.62 -12.81
C GLN A 31 -4.67 -10.68 -11.76
N GLU A 32 -3.68 -11.38 -11.20
CA GLU A 32 -3.93 -12.39 -10.17
C GLU A 32 -4.35 -11.77 -8.83
N PHE A 33 -3.81 -10.60 -8.47
CA PHE A 33 -4.28 -9.85 -7.30
C PHE A 33 -5.77 -9.48 -7.42
N LEU A 34 -6.17 -8.83 -8.52
CA LEU A 34 -7.56 -8.40 -8.74
C LEU A 34 -8.51 -9.60 -8.88
N ARG A 35 -8.06 -10.69 -9.50
CA ARG A 35 -8.81 -11.95 -9.56
C ARG A 35 -9.03 -12.53 -8.16
N THR A 36 -8.01 -12.46 -7.30
CA THR A 36 -8.10 -12.90 -5.90
C THR A 36 -9.07 -12.04 -5.10
N VAL A 37 -9.04 -10.72 -5.26
CA VAL A 37 -10.03 -9.79 -4.68
C VAL A 37 -11.45 -10.19 -5.09
N THR A 38 -11.67 -10.39 -6.39
CA THR A 38 -12.99 -10.79 -6.91
C THR A 38 -13.46 -12.13 -6.34
N LYS A 39 -12.55 -13.12 -6.25
CA LYS A 39 -12.87 -14.46 -5.75
C LYS A 39 -13.21 -14.48 -4.26
N LEU A 40 -12.51 -13.68 -3.46
CA LEU A 40 -12.63 -13.69 -2.00
C LEU A 40 -13.67 -12.69 -1.48
N ASP A 41 -14.10 -11.73 -2.29
CA ASP A 41 -15.02 -10.63 -1.93
C ASP A 41 -14.72 -9.99 -0.55
N PRO A 42 -13.45 -9.56 -0.30
CA PRO A 42 -13.10 -8.96 0.97
C PRO A 42 -13.80 -7.61 1.14
N LYS A 43 -14.06 -7.22 2.40
CA LYS A 43 -14.56 -5.87 2.74
C LYS A 43 -13.45 -4.96 3.26
N PHE A 44 -12.32 -5.54 3.66
CA PHE A 44 -11.10 -4.81 3.97
C PHE A 44 -9.91 -5.50 3.29
N ILE A 45 -9.06 -4.71 2.64
CA ILE A 45 -7.81 -5.19 2.03
C ILE A 45 -6.67 -4.38 2.61
N ALA A 46 -5.62 -5.06 3.07
CA ALA A 46 -4.31 -4.47 3.28
C ALA A 46 -3.30 -5.17 2.37
N LEU A 47 -2.64 -4.38 1.53
CA LEU A 47 -1.55 -4.82 0.68
C LEU A 47 -0.27 -4.08 1.12
N HIS A 48 0.69 -4.87 1.60
CA HIS A 48 2.02 -4.43 1.99
C HIS A 48 3.03 -4.86 0.92
N CYS A 49 3.76 -3.90 0.38
CA CYS A 49 4.70 -4.06 -0.71
C CYS A 49 6.12 -3.75 -0.21
N GLN A 50 7.05 -4.69 -0.42
CA GLN A 50 8.48 -4.48 -0.22
C GLN A 50 9.19 -4.20 -1.54
N GLU A 51 10.26 -3.42 -1.51
CA GLU A 51 11.05 -3.04 -2.70
C GLU A 51 10.21 -2.28 -3.76
N VAL A 52 9.36 -1.37 -3.31
CA VAL A 52 8.60 -0.50 -4.20
C VAL A 52 9.56 0.35 -5.04
N GLY A 53 9.38 0.32 -6.36
CA GLY A 53 10.28 0.97 -7.30
C GLY A 53 11.49 0.12 -7.73
N GLY A 54 11.62 -1.14 -7.27
CA GLY A 54 12.70 -2.04 -7.70
C GLY A 54 14.10 -1.52 -7.35
N LYS A 55 15.13 -2.06 -8.00
CA LYS A 55 16.53 -1.64 -7.73
C LYS A 55 16.94 -0.38 -8.48
N ASN A 56 16.23 -0.04 -9.56
CA ASN A 56 16.54 1.09 -10.45
C ASN A 56 15.50 2.22 -10.29
N TYR A 57 15.49 2.84 -9.12
CA TYR A 57 14.45 3.79 -8.68
C TYR A 57 14.12 4.89 -9.70
N GLU A 58 15.12 5.51 -10.35
CA GLU A 58 14.90 6.64 -11.28
C GLU A 58 13.99 6.29 -12.47
N ASN A 59 14.09 5.07 -13.00
CA ASN A 59 13.28 4.62 -14.14
C ASN A 59 11.95 4.00 -13.69
N SER A 60 11.91 3.44 -12.48
CA SER A 60 10.81 2.64 -12.00
C SER A 60 9.70 3.43 -11.30
N MET A 61 9.94 4.69 -10.89
CA MET A 61 8.89 5.53 -10.28
C MET A 61 7.66 5.71 -11.18
N LYS A 62 7.86 5.83 -12.50
CA LYS A 62 6.75 5.87 -13.46
C LYS A 62 5.90 4.59 -13.39
N HIS A 63 6.53 3.43 -13.20
CA HIS A 63 5.82 2.16 -13.09
C HIS A 63 5.08 2.00 -11.77
N VAL A 64 5.57 2.62 -10.70
CA VAL A 64 4.84 2.69 -9.43
C VAL A 64 3.59 3.56 -9.58
N GLU A 65 3.70 4.72 -10.22
CA GLU A 65 2.54 5.58 -10.52
C GLU A 65 1.51 4.85 -11.41
N GLU A 66 1.96 4.16 -12.46
CA GLU A 66 1.12 3.33 -13.32
C GLU A 66 0.41 2.23 -12.53
N PHE A 67 1.11 1.58 -11.59
CA PHE A 67 0.54 0.55 -10.71
C PHE A 67 -0.54 1.12 -9.78
N VAL A 68 -0.30 2.27 -9.15
CA VAL A 68 -1.29 2.94 -8.31
C VAL A 68 -2.52 3.29 -9.13
N ASN A 69 -2.33 3.94 -10.29
CA ASN A 69 -3.43 4.32 -11.18
C ASN A 69 -4.24 3.11 -11.68
N LEU A 70 -3.56 2.00 -11.97
CA LEU A 70 -4.19 0.75 -12.36
C LEU A 70 -5.09 0.22 -11.24
N LEU A 71 -4.60 0.12 -10.00
CA LEU A 71 -5.42 -0.32 -8.87
C LEU A 71 -6.60 0.63 -8.61
N MET A 72 -6.37 1.94 -8.64
CA MET A 72 -7.40 2.95 -8.36
C MET A 72 -8.52 2.99 -9.42
N SER A 73 -8.23 2.55 -10.65
CA SER A 73 -9.20 2.50 -11.76
C SER A 73 -9.78 1.10 -12.01
N SER A 74 -9.30 0.08 -11.30
CA SER A 74 -9.76 -1.30 -11.46
C SER A 74 -11.19 -1.50 -11.00
N ASN A 75 -12.01 -2.17 -11.82
CA ASN A 75 -13.42 -2.38 -11.56
C ASN A 75 -13.66 -3.25 -10.30
N GLU A 76 -12.75 -4.18 -10.03
CA GLU A 76 -12.72 -5.05 -8.86
C GLU A 76 -12.60 -4.25 -7.55
N LEU A 77 -12.00 -3.06 -7.60
CA LEU A 77 -11.80 -2.18 -6.46
C LEU A 77 -12.74 -0.96 -6.44
N ARG A 78 -13.68 -0.85 -7.41
CA ARG A 78 -14.54 0.35 -7.58
C ARG A 78 -15.41 0.69 -6.35
N LEU A 79 -15.75 -0.31 -5.55
CA LEU A 79 -16.64 -0.24 -4.39
C LEU A 79 -15.88 0.04 -3.07
N PHE A 80 -14.55 0.16 -3.15
CA PHE A 80 -13.72 0.59 -2.04
C PHE A 80 -13.55 2.11 -2.13
N ASP A 81 -14.41 2.82 -1.40
CA ASP A 81 -14.54 4.28 -1.43
C ASP A 81 -13.59 4.96 -0.43
N LYS A 82 -13.08 4.20 0.54
CA LYS A 82 -12.15 4.61 1.57
C LYS A 82 -10.80 3.97 1.29
N VAL A 83 -9.83 4.77 0.84
CA VAL A 83 -8.51 4.29 0.41
C VAL A 83 -7.41 5.07 1.11
N ARG A 84 -6.39 4.37 1.59
CA ARG A 84 -5.15 4.96 2.10
C ARG A 84 -3.95 4.31 1.43
N VAL A 85 -3.12 5.11 0.78
CA VAL A 85 -1.89 4.65 0.15
C VAL A 85 -0.72 5.44 0.73
N TYR A 86 0.34 4.73 1.12
CA TYR A 86 1.58 5.30 1.63
C TYR A 86 2.74 4.66 0.87
N LEU A 87 3.48 5.44 0.11
CA LEU A 87 4.61 4.99 -0.71
C LEU A 87 5.84 5.77 -0.28
N ASP A 88 6.80 5.08 0.30
CA ASP A 88 8.08 5.69 0.66
C ASP A 88 8.99 5.66 -0.56
N GLU A 89 9.02 6.76 -1.31
CA GLU A 89 9.75 6.91 -2.57
C GLU A 89 10.92 7.91 -2.45
N ASP A 90 11.17 8.46 -1.26
CA ASP A 90 12.25 9.41 -1.01
C ASP A 90 13.62 8.72 -0.90
N TYR A 91 14.16 8.31 -2.04
CA TYR A 91 15.50 7.73 -2.15
C TYR A 91 16.63 8.74 -1.87
N SER A 92 16.33 10.04 -1.78
CA SER A 92 17.35 11.06 -1.48
C SER A 92 17.84 10.98 -0.04
N SER A 93 17.02 10.42 0.86
CA SER A 93 17.34 10.24 2.27
C SER A 93 17.63 8.76 2.58
N ALA A 94 18.83 8.28 2.25
CA ALA A 94 19.26 6.89 2.45
C ALA A 94 19.08 6.38 3.90
N GLU A 95 19.18 7.25 4.91
CA GLU A 95 18.97 6.88 6.31
C GLU A 95 17.51 6.57 6.64
N ASN A 96 16.56 7.25 6.00
CA ASN A 96 15.12 7.09 6.29
C ASN A 96 14.39 6.24 5.26
N PHE A 97 14.94 6.10 4.05
CA PHE A 97 14.29 5.38 2.95
C PHE A 97 14.15 3.88 3.24
N THR A 98 12.95 3.35 3.04
CA THR A 98 12.56 1.95 3.29
C THR A 98 12.11 1.19 2.05
N ALA A 99 11.78 1.88 0.96
CA ALA A 99 11.17 1.29 -0.25
C ALA A 99 9.91 0.46 0.06
N LEU A 100 9.15 0.82 1.09
CA LEU A 100 7.90 0.16 1.46
C LEU A 100 6.69 0.89 0.88
N GLY A 101 5.65 0.12 0.54
CA GLY A 101 4.37 0.66 0.10
C GLY A 101 3.20 -0.03 0.77
N ASN A 102 2.27 0.73 1.31
CA ASN A 102 1.09 0.22 2.01
C ASN A 102 -0.17 0.73 1.32
N PHE A 103 -1.08 -0.18 0.98
CA PHE A 103 -2.37 0.12 0.39
C PHE A 103 -3.46 -0.47 1.27
N TYR A 104 -4.39 0.37 1.67
CA TYR A 104 -5.57 -0.03 2.42
C TYR A 104 -6.80 0.33 1.61
N PHE A 105 -7.64 -0.66 1.34
CA PHE A 105 -8.92 -0.48 0.67
C PHE A 105 -10.02 -0.93 1.62
N VAL A 106 -10.97 -0.05 1.88
CA VAL A 106 -12.12 -0.34 2.75
C VAL A 106 -13.40 -0.17 1.94
N HIS A 107 -14.21 -1.24 1.92
CA HIS A 107 -15.42 -1.34 1.13
C HIS A 107 -16.51 -0.41 1.67
N GLU A 108 -17.33 0.16 0.79
CA GLU A 108 -18.38 1.13 1.14
C GLU A 108 -19.41 0.62 2.16
N SER A 109 -19.55 -0.70 2.28
CA SER A 109 -20.44 -1.36 3.25
C SER A 109 -19.92 -1.31 4.70
N LEU A 110 -18.72 -0.82 4.94
CA LEU A 110 -18.15 -0.67 6.27
C LEU A 110 -18.27 0.79 6.71
N ASP A 111 -19.09 1.00 7.73
CA ASP A 111 -19.27 2.27 8.42
C ASP A 111 -18.28 2.41 9.59
N ASP A 112 -18.17 3.61 10.16
CA ASP A 112 -17.36 3.91 11.36
C ASP A 112 -15.89 3.50 11.24
N VAL A 113 -15.31 3.67 10.06
CA VAL A 113 -13.90 3.37 9.80
C VAL A 113 -13.04 4.49 10.39
N LEU A 114 -12.21 4.14 11.36
CA LEU A 114 -11.30 5.06 12.03
C LEU A 114 -9.84 4.76 11.67
N ILE A 115 -9.03 5.80 11.59
CA ILE A 115 -7.57 5.73 11.45
C ILE A 115 -6.90 6.44 12.61
N TYR A 116 -5.80 5.89 13.10
CA TYR A 116 -5.08 6.47 14.23
C TYR A 116 -4.17 7.61 13.76
N ASN A 117 -4.27 8.76 14.41
CA ASN A 117 -3.36 9.88 14.24
C ASN A 117 -2.27 9.78 15.33
N PHE A 118 -1.05 9.44 14.91
CA PHE A 118 0.10 9.23 15.79
C PHE A 118 0.67 10.52 16.39
N LYS A 119 0.35 11.69 15.82
CA LYS A 119 0.78 12.98 16.35
C LYS A 119 -0.10 13.43 17.50
N ASP A 120 -1.41 13.34 17.31
CA ASP A 120 -2.40 13.84 18.28
C ASP A 120 -2.89 12.73 19.23
N PHE A 121 -2.51 11.48 18.98
CA PHE A 121 -2.88 10.28 19.74
C PHE A 121 -4.39 10.01 19.79
N VAL A 122 -5.09 10.31 18.70
CA VAL A 122 -6.55 10.14 18.59
C VAL A 122 -6.95 9.35 17.35
N PHE A 123 -8.08 8.65 17.42
CA PHE A 123 -8.72 8.09 16.24
C PHE A 123 -9.52 9.18 15.51
N THR A 124 -9.37 9.24 14.20
CA THR A 124 -10.13 10.13 13.32
C THR A 124 -10.84 9.33 12.23
N ASN A 125 -11.89 9.90 11.64
CA ASN A 125 -12.61 9.22 10.56
C ASN A 125 -11.72 9.04 9.32
N ALA A 126 -11.66 7.82 8.81
CA ALA A 126 -11.02 7.51 7.54
C ALA A 126 -12.06 7.57 6.42
N SER A 127 -12.09 8.69 5.70
CA SER A 127 -13.01 8.91 4.58
C SER A 127 -12.24 9.18 3.28
N GLY A 128 -12.90 8.96 2.14
CA GLY A 128 -12.35 9.25 0.82
C GLY A 128 -11.03 8.52 0.52
N LYS A 129 -10.30 9.03 -0.47
CA LYS A 129 -9.10 8.42 -1.02
C LYS A 129 -7.92 9.37 -0.78
N GLU A 130 -6.91 8.90 -0.06
CA GLU A 130 -5.66 9.64 0.16
C GLU A 130 -4.47 8.80 -0.30
N ILE A 131 -3.59 9.42 -1.09
CA ILE A 131 -2.38 8.82 -1.61
C ILE A 131 -1.21 9.72 -1.22
N HIS A 132 -0.30 9.18 -0.43
CA HIS A 132 0.92 9.85 0.02
C HIS A 132 2.11 9.14 -0.63
N SER A 133 2.86 9.85 -1.48
CA SER A 133 4.07 9.34 -2.16
C SER A 133 5.23 10.33 -2.03
N GLY A 134 6.46 9.86 -2.29
CA GLY A 134 7.68 10.63 -2.06
C GLY A 134 8.11 10.63 -0.59
N ASN A 135 8.38 11.82 -0.03
CA ASN A 135 8.71 11.96 1.38
C ASN A 135 7.42 11.95 2.21
N ILE A 136 7.25 10.88 2.99
CA ILE A 136 6.06 10.66 3.80
C ILE A 136 6.31 10.86 5.31
N GLU A 137 7.43 11.46 5.73
CA GLU A 137 7.78 11.61 7.16
C GLU A 137 6.76 12.43 7.95
N ALA A 138 6.18 13.46 7.33
CA ALA A 138 5.20 14.32 7.97
C ALA A 138 3.78 13.73 8.05
N VAL A 139 3.53 12.56 7.46
CA VAL A 139 2.19 11.95 7.40
C VAL A 139 1.86 11.30 8.75
N VAL A 140 0.90 11.90 9.46
CA VAL A 140 0.58 11.56 10.86
C VAL A 140 -0.27 10.30 11.04
N THR A 141 -0.84 9.75 9.97
CA THR A 141 -1.70 8.55 9.98
C THR A 141 -0.95 7.26 9.72
N LYS A 142 0.38 7.30 9.76
CA LYS A 142 1.25 6.14 9.73
C LYS A 142 2.36 6.28 10.78
N GLU A 143 2.96 5.16 11.09
CA GLU A 143 4.25 5.09 11.76
C GLU A 143 5.23 4.41 10.80
N LYS A 144 6.43 4.98 10.67
CA LYS A 144 7.49 4.46 9.82
C LYS A 144 8.74 4.36 10.67
N ALA A 145 9.38 3.20 10.65
CA ALA A 145 10.66 2.97 11.27
C ALA A 145 11.55 2.18 10.32
N LYS A 146 12.82 2.56 10.24
CA LYS A 146 13.85 1.75 9.61
C LYS A 146 14.65 1.05 10.71
N PHE A 147 15.04 -0.19 10.48
CA PHE A 147 15.96 -0.85 11.39
C PHE A 147 17.27 -0.06 11.49
N PRO A 148 17.86 0.10 12.70
CA PRO A 148 19.19 0.66 12.87
C PRO A 148 20.21 -0.06 11.99
N GLN A 149 21.10 0.68 11.33
CA GLN A 149 22.10 0.10 10.43
C GLN A 149 23.04 -0.87 11.15
N GLU A 150 23.34 -0.65 12.43
CA GLU A 150 24.14 -1.56 13.25
C GLU A 150 23.51 -2.95 13.45
N LEU A 151 22.21 -3.11 13.18
CA LEU A 151 21.52 -4.39 13.22
C LEU A 151 21.50 -5.10 11.85
N PHE A 152 22.05 -4.48 10.81
CA PHE A 152 22.09 -5.09 9.49
C PHE A 152 23.16 -6.19 9.50
N PRO A 153 22.94 -7.31 8.79
CA PRO A 153 23.97 -8.33 8.65
C PRO A 153 25.24 -7.70 8.07
N GLU A 154 26.38 -7.98 8.69
CA GLU A 154 27.68 -7.67 8.08
C GLU A 154 27.76 -8.43 6.74
N VAL A 155 28.02 -7.68 5.66
CA VAL A 155 28.06 -8.19 4.29
C VAL A 155 29.31 -9.05 4.07
#